data_AF-A0A7K9F1U9-F1
#
_entry.id   AF-A0A7K9F1U9-F1
#
_cell.length_a   1.000
_cell.length_b   1.000
_cell.length_c   1.000
_cell.angle_alpha   90.00
_cell.angle_beta   90.00
_cell.angle_gamma   90.00
#
_symmetry.space_group_name_H-M   'P 1'
#
loop_
_entity.id
_entity.type
_entity.pdbx_description
1 polymer ?
#
loop_
_entity_poly.entity_id
_entity_poly.type
_entity_poly.pdbx_seq_one_letter_code
_entity_poly.pdbx_strand_id
1 'polypeptide(L)'
;VCHQMSFCLTEMFLWSLKTNLHIRDEDIGIHQYYDKKESASQMKHGYLEEKQKLGESRDYPWILKNKRPDKLRDTLKEVEDLMQNSQCLLSKWKNKHICQLLFHSGILVSLSLSGPQLEKVVIDRTLVGKLISDTISDAVLTDNFIILSFEDHNQLCFIQFTKKMDSPDVNKRLEKLSCLDFKISYIDILGPEGRRMKRHLAINCMQDMVICWWSATSDGAWPWSPISCERDRANLLLLGCAHGKLEVLSYVRTEWAPLDATFSTNQPYQVYTVEHSISADKEPMADSCVYKCVRNKIQCVAVTRIPLRSKAISCCRDATEDKLVLGCEDSSIILYEAYNQATLLAQAELLPVSITYHPSGAIFMVGSSQGELQLFDTALSPVKIQLLAQDYSPEATLQFSKHFDVHSSLIQIQWAAPQVASASAEGSDIHDLLLVRFDKGPLGVLHFKLGVITRGQLGLVEIIHQYIRYDEIHEAINVLNTMNWNTMGRECYICLSAIVNHLLKQKLTPAREAQLEASLGTFYAPARPLLDSTVLEYRDPISRYARRFFHHLLRYQRFEKAFLLAVDIGARDLFMDIHYLALDKGELALAEVAKKKANDIDAESITTGI
;
A
#
# COMPACT_ATOMS: atom_id res chain seq x y z
N VAL A 1 29.24 15.14 -12.82
CA VAL A 1 28.61 14.43 -11.69
C VAL A 1 27.31 13.85 -12.22
N CYS A 2 27.27 12.54 -12.54
CA CYS A 2 26.01 11.89 -12.88
C CYS A 2 25.06 12.08 -11.69
N HIS A 3 23.95 12.77 -11.91
CA HIS A 3 22.94 12.94 -10.87
C HIS A 3 22.31 11.56 -10.66
N GLN A 4 22.68 10.92 -9.55
CA GLN A 4 22.03 9.71 -9.10
C GLN A 4 20.61 10.08 -8.67
N MET A 5 19.62 9.32 -9.10
CA MET A 5 18.21 9.52 -8.72
C MET A 5 17.87 8.63 -7.53
N SER A 6 16.84 9.01 -6.77
CA SER A 6 16.36 8.16 -5.68
C SER A 6 15.79 6.84 -6.20
N PHE A 7 15.95 5.79 -5.40
CA PHE A 7 15.46 4.46 -5.71
C PHE A 7 15.26 3.62 -4.44
N CYS A 8 14.46 2.57 -4.58
CA CYS A 8 14.31 1.49 -3.60
C CYS A 8 15.14 0.27 -4.03
N LEU A 9 16.04 -0.18 -3.17
CA LEU A 9 16.82 -1.41 -3.39
C LEU A 9 15.97 -2.63 -3.02
N THR A 10 15.98 -3.67 -3.84
CA THR A 10 15.20 -4.89 -3.62
C THR A 10 15.99 -6.17 -3.88
N GLU A 11 15.54 -7.27 -3.27
CA GLU A 11 15.96 -8.65 -3.57
C GLU A 11 14.72 -9.50 -3.82
N MET A 12 14.75 -10.35 -4.85
CA MET A 12 13.66 -11.25 -5.20
C MET A 12 13.95 -12.67 -4.70
N PHE A 13 13.01 -13.26 -3.97
CA PHE A 13 13.10 -14.63 -3.47
C PHE A 13 12.00 -15.47 -4.08
N LEU A 14 12.36 -16.31 -5.05
CA LEU A 14 11.47 -17.26 -5.68
C LEU A 14 11.47 -18.55 -4.86
N TRP A 15 10.31 -18.91 -4.31
CA TRP A 15 10.12 -20.19 -3.64
C TRP A 15 9.89 -21.27 -4.67
N SER A 16 10.94 -21.60 -5.42
CA SER A 16 10.88 -22.58 -6.50
C SER A 16 12.13 -23.43 -6.57
N LEU A 17 11.96 -24.68 -7.01
CA LEU A 17 13.01 -25.63 -7.35
C LEU A 17 13.08 -25.90 -8.86
N LYS A 18 12.27 -25.20 -9.66
CA LYS A 18 12.19 -25.44 -11.11
C LYS A 18 13.39 -24.83 -11.82
N THR A 19 14.00 -25.62 -12.69
CA THR A 19 15.16 -25.22 -13.48
C THR A 19 14.80 -24.41 -14.73
N ASN A 20 13.52 -24.40 -15.12
CA ASN A 20 13.04 -23.69 -16.31
C ASN A 20 12.86 -22.18 -16.12
N LEU A 21 13.11 -21.65 -14.93
CA LEU A 21 13.06 -20.20 -14.68
C LEU A 21 14.22 -19.45 -15.36
N HIS A 22 15.30 -20.13 -15.78
CA HIS A 22 16.43 -19.52 -16.51
C HIS A 22 16.93 -18.19 -15.93
N ILE A 23 17.21 -18.16 -14.62
CA ILE A 23 17.82 -16.99 -13.96
C ILE A 23 19.26 -16.85 -14.44
N ARG A 24 19.67 -15.65 -14.89
CA ARG A 24 21.05 -15.40 -15.31
C ARG A 24 21.98 -15.43 -14.10
N ASP A 25 23.20 -15.93 -14.31
CA ASP A 25 24.22 -15.98 -13.24
C ASP A 25 24.60 -14.57 -12.74
N GLU A 26 24.45 -13.55 -13.59
CA GLU A 26 24.71 -12.13 -13.30
C GLU A 26 23.61 -11.47 -12.44
N ASP A 27 22.40 -12.04 -12.39
CA ASP A 27 21.28 -11.53 -11.60
C ASP A 27 21.44 -11.88 -10.12
N ILE A 28 22.34 -11.17 -9.43
CA ILE A 28 22.74 -11.45 -8.03
C ILE A 28 21.55 -11.32 -7.06
N GLY A 29 20.64 -10.38 -7.31
CA GLY A 29 19.50 -10.08 -6.44
C GLY A 29 18.31 -11.03 -6.58
N ILE A 30 18.39 -12.07 -7.41
CA ILE A 30 17.34 -13.09 -7.52
C ILE A 30 17.83 -14.40 -6.95
N HIS A 31 17.08 -14.88 -5.96
CA HIS A 31 17.35 -16.10 -5.22
C HIS A 31 16.30 -17.16 -5.54
N GLN A 32 16.77 -18.38 -5.82
CA GLN A 32 15.95 -19.59 -5.96
C GLN A 32 16.63 -20.75 -5.25
N TYR A 33 15.93 -21.87 -5.08
CA TYR A 33 16.49 -23.07 -4.49
C TYR A 33 17.03 -24.04 -5.56
N TYR A 34 18.08 -24.78 -5.25
CA TYR A 34 18.72 -25.74 -6.18
C TYR A 34 18.70 -27.18 -5.65
N ASP A 35 18.65 -28.16 -6.55
CA ASP A 35 18.79 -29.58 -6.21
C ASP A 35 20.26 -30.02 -6.19
N LYS A 36 20.61 -30.96 -5.29
CA LYS A 36 21.99 -31.44 -5.10
C LYS A 36 22.58 -32.08 -6.37
N LYS A 37 21.73 -32.67 -7.22
CA LYS A 37 22.18 -33.41 -8.41
C LYS A 37 22.62 -32.52 -9.57
N GLU A 38 22.12 -31.29 -9.65
CA GLU A 38 22.35 -30.39 -10.79
C GLU A 38 23.49 -29.39 -10.55
N SER A 39 23.77 -29.08 -9.28
CA SER A 39 24.90 -28.20 -8.91
C SER A 39 26.25 -28.66 -9.49
N ALA A 40 26.50 -29.96 -9.59
CA ALA A 40 27.79 -30.49 -10.05
C ALA A 40 28.06 -30.34 -11.56
N SER A 41 27.03 -30.17 -12.41
CA SER A 41 27.20 -30.04 -13.86
C SER A 41 27.24 -28.58 -14.34
N GLN A 42 26.56 -27.66 -13.65
CA GLN A 42 26.51 -26.22 -14.00
C GLN A 42 27.71 -25.41 -13.47
N MET A 43 28.38 -25.87 -12.42
CA MET A 43 29.47 -25.14 -11.74
C MET A 43 30.77 -24.97 -12.53
N LYS A 44 30.90 -25.55 -13.74
CA LYS A 44 32.22 -25.62 -14.37
C LYS A 44 32.71 -24.32 -15.02
N HIS A 45 31.86 -23.33 -15.32
CA HIS A 45 32.28 -22.04 -15.90
C HIS A 45 31.25 -20.90 -15.72
N GLY A 46 31.08 -20.34 -14.51
CA GLY A 46 30.18 -19.17 -14.31
C GLY A 46 30.22 -18.50 -12.94
N TYR A 47 29.59 -17.32 -12.82
CA TYR A 47 29.43 -16.55 -11.56
C TYR A 47 28.57 -17.27 -10.50
N LEU A 48 28.01 -18.43 -10.83
CA LEU A 48 27.12 -19.21 -9.97
C LEU A 48 27.76 -19.62 -8.63
N GLU A 49 29.05 -20.01 -8.62
CA GLU A 49 29.76 -20.35 -7.37
C GLU A 49 29.89 -19.14 -6.43
N GLU A 50 30.14 -17.97 -7.00
CA GLU A 50 30.24 -16.72 -6.24
C GLU A 50 28.86 -16.31 -5.71
N LYS A 51 27.81 -16.45 -6.53
CA LYS A 51 26.42 -16.24 -6.13
C LYS A 51 26.00 -17.17 -5.00
N GLN A 52 26.41 -18.44 -5.04
CA GLN A 52 26.17 -19.38 -3.94
C GLN A 52 26.89 -18.94 -2.67
N LYS A 53 28.20 -18.64 -2.75
CA LYS A 53 28.98 -18.18 -1.58
C LYS A 53 28.37 -16.92 -0.96
N LEU A 54 27.93 -15.98 -1.80
CA LEU A 54 27.24 -14.76 -1.34
C LEU A 54 25.94 -15.08 -0.62
N GLY A 55 25.08 -15.93 -1.21
CA GLY A 55 23.84 -16.38 -0.57
C GLY A 55 24.10 -17.05 0.79
N GLU A 56 25.04 -18.00 0.84
CA GLU A 56 25.39 -18.74 2.05
C GLU A 56 25.99 -17.83 3.14
N SER A 57 26.81 -16.83 2.77
CA SER A 57 27.33 -15.82 3.70
C SER A 57 26.25 -14.92 4.34
N ARG A 58 25.05 -14.88 3.74
CA ARG A 58 23.89 -14.14 4.23
C ARG A 58 22.84 -15.06 4.86
N ASP A 59 23.23 -16.30 5.17
CA ASP A 59 22.39 -17.36 5.72
C ASP A 59 21.19 -17.73 4.82
N TYR A 60 21.27 -17.47 3.51
CA TYR A 60 20.25 -17.89 2.56
C TYR A 60 20.46 -19.36 2.18
N PRO A 61 19.44 -20.23 2.34
CA PRO A 61 19.58 -21.63 1.99
C PRO A 61 19.65 -21.81 0.47
N TRP A 62 20.80 -22.26 -0.04
CA TRP A 62 20.95 -22.62 -1.44
C TRP A 62 20.25 -23.95 -1.78
N ILE A 63 20.34 -24.92 -0.87
CA ILE A 63 19.75 -26.25 -0.99
C ILE A 63 18.82 -26.49 0.19
N LEU A 64 17.55 -26.75 -0.09
CA LEU A 64 16.56 -27.02 0.95
C LEU A 64 16.85 -28.32 1.71
N LYS A 65 16.75 -28.26 3.04
CA LYS A 65 16.91 -29.42 3.91
C LYS A 65 15.70 -30.36 3.72
N ASN A 66 15.97 -31.63 3.41
CA ASN A 66 14.94 -32.67 3.31
C ASN A 66 15.09 -33.69 4.46
N LYS A 67 15.01 -33.22 5.71
CA LYS A 67 15.04 -34.06 6.92
C LYS A 67 13.63 -34.13 7.53
N ARG A 68 13.31 -35.25 8.18
CA ARG A 68 12.09 -35.36 8.99
C ARG A 68 12.18 -34.38 10.17
N PRO A 69 11.06 -33.75 10.58
CA PRO A 69 9.69 -34.03 10.14
C PRO A 69 9.24 -33.29 8.86
N ASP A 70 9.83 -32.15 8.51
CA ASP A 70 9.20 -31.21 7.56
C ASP A 70 9.38 -31.55 6.07
N LYS A 71 10.46 -32.25 5.67
CA LYS A 71 10.72 -32.64 4.27
C LYS A 71 10.50 -31.50 3.23
N LEU A 72 10.92 -30.29 3.58
CA LEU A 72 10.58 -29.04 2.89
C LEU A 72 10.73 -29.09 1.36
N ARG A 73 11.81 -29.69 0.86
CA ARG A 73 12.06 -29.83 -0.58
C ARG A 73 10.97 -30.62 -1.30
N ASP A 74 10.49 -31.71 -0.71
CA ASP A 74 9.51 -32.58 -1.35
C ASP A 74 8.12 -31.93 -1.29
N THR A 75 7.78 -31.29 -0.16
CA THR A 75 6.53 -30.54 -0.01
C THR A 75 6.47 -29.31 -0.93
N LEU A 76 7.60 -28.65 -1.19
CA LEU A 76 7.64 -27.52 -2.13
C LEU A 76 7.35 -27.98 -3.56
N LYS A 77 7.96 -29.10 -4.00
CA LYS A 77 7.66 -29.70 -5.31
C LYS A 77 6.17 -30.01 -5.46
N GLU A 78 5.55 -30.54 -4.40
CA GLU A 78 4.12 -30.81 -4.36
C GLU A 78 3.27 -29.52 -4.47
N VAL A 79 3.67 -28.40 -3.83
CA VAL A 79 3.00 -27.10 -4.00
C VAL A 79 3.15 -26.58 -5.43
N GLU A 80 4.33 -26.71 -6.03
CA GLU A 80 4.57 -26.32 -7.42
C GLU A 80 3.70 -27.10 -8.41
N ASP A 81 3.54 -28.41 -8.18
CA ASP A 81 2.65 -29.28 -8.96
C ASP A 81 1.18 -28.88 -8.75
N LEU A 82 0.78 -28.55 -7.52
CA LEU A 82 -0.57 -28.04 -7.22
C LEU A 82 -0.84 -26.73 -7.96
N MET A 83 0.10 -25.79 -7.97
CA MET A 83 -0.04 -24.53 -8.71
C MET A 83 -0.17 -24.74 -10.21
N GLN A 84 0.56 -25.70 -10.78
CA GLN A 84 0.46 -26.00 -12.22
C GLN A 84 -0.87 -26.62 -12.62
N ASN A 85 -1.42 -27.49 -11.78
CA ASN A 85 -2.58 -28.32 -12.10
C ASN A 85 -3.90 -27.77 -11.54
N SER A 86 -3.85 -26.84 -10.59
CA SER A 86 -5.01 -26.31 -9.88
C SER A 86 -4.88 -24.80 -9.72
N GLN A 87 -5.98 -24.09 -9.97
CA GLN A 87 -6.05 -22.64 -9.75
C GLN A 87 -5.94 -22.31 -8.25
N CYS A 88 -4.89 -21.57 -7.89
CA CYS A 88 -4.79 -20.93 -6.58
C CYS A 88 -5.75 -19.74 -6.55
N LEU A 89 -6.76 -19.81 -5.68
CA LEU A 89 -7.83 -18.83 -5.57
C LEU A 89 -7.39 -17.63 -4.73
N LEU A 90 -7.01 -17.90 -3.49
CA LEU A 90 -6.66 -16.89 -2.49
C LEU A 90 -5.20 -17.07 -2.10
N SER A 91 -4.47 -15.96 -2.00
CA SER A 91 -3.21 -15.88 -1.26
C SER A 91 -3.36 -14.79 -0.22
N LYS A 92 -3.06 -15.11 1.05
CA LYS A 92 -3.25 -14.18 2.16
C LYS A 92 -2.18 -14.36 3.22
N TRP A 93 -1.67 -13.25 3.74
CA TRP A 93 -0.87 -13.25 4.96
C TRP A 93 -1.77 -13.45 6.19
N LYS A 94 -1.52 -14.53 6.94
CA LYS A 94 -2.11 -14.75 8.27
C LYS A 94 -1.41 -13.88 9.31
N ASN A 95 -0.09 -13.79 9.19
CA ASN A 95 0.78 -12.90 9.95
C ASN A 95 2.09 -12.71 9.18
N LYS A 96 3.04 -11.97 9.75
CA LYS A 96 4.35 -11.67 9.14
C LYS A 96 5.22 -12.88 8.78
N HIS A 97 4.93 -14.04 9.35
CA HIS A 97 5.67 -15.28 9.11
C HIS A 97 4.86 -16.32 8.35
N ILE A 98 3.54 -16.16 8.22
CA ILE A 98 2.68 -17.21 7.68
C ILE A 98 1.85 -16.66 6.52
N CYS A 99 2.11 -17.19 5.33
CA CYS A 99 1.28 -16.97 4.13
C CYS A 99 0.43 -18.22 3.88
N GLN A 100 -0.84 -18.04 3.54
CA GLN A 100 -1.77 -19.12 3.24
C GLN A 100 -2.26 -19.02 1.80
N LEU A 101 -2.30 -20.16 1.12
CA LEU A 101 -2.86 -20.32 -0.21
C LEU A 101 -4.07 -21.25 -0.12
N LEU A 102 -5.18 -20.85 -0.74
CA LEU A 102 -6.34 -21.72 -0.91
C LEU A 102 -6.52 -22.01 -2.40
N PHE A 103 -6.62 -23.30 -2.74
CA PHE A 103 -6.89 -23.76 -4.10
C PHE A 103 -8.39 -24.00 -4.29
N HIS A 104 -8.87 -23.90 -5.53
CA HIS A 104 -10.29 -24.11 -5.85
C HIS A 104 -10.81 -25.49 -5.41
N SER A 105 -9.92 -26.49 -5.33
CA SER A 105 -10.21 -27.86 -4.85
C SER A 105 -10.41 -27.97 -3.33
N GLY A 106 -10.28 -26.87 -2.58
CA GLY A 106 -10.34 -26.87 -1.12
C GLY A 106 -9.03 -27.27 -0.43
N ILE A 107 -7.92 -27.41 -1.17
CA ILE A 107 -6.60 -27.63 -0.59
C ILE A 107 -6.10 -26.32 0.03
N LEU A 108 -5.75 -26.37 1.32
CA LEU A 108 -5.15 -25.25 2.05
C LEU A 108 -3.65 -25.50 2.22
N VAL A 109 -2.83 -24.60 1.70
CA VAL A 109 -1.38 -24.63 1.87
C VAL A 109 -0.96 -23.49 2.79
N SER A 110 -0.22 -23.79 3.85
CA SER A 110 0.34 -22.77 4.74
C SER A 110 1.87 -22.78 4.65
N LEU A 111 2.43 -21.63 4.32
CA LEU A 111 3.85 -21.36 4.13
C LEU A 111 4.36 -20.57 5.33
N SER A 112 5.33 -21.13 6.05
CA SER A 112 6.02 -20.46 7.17
C SER A 112 7.35 -19.91 6.71
N LEU A 113 7.63 -18.67 7.07
CA LEU A 113 8.78 -17.90 6.62
C LEU A 113 9.64 -17.40 7.78
N SER A 114 10.95 -17.41 7.56
CA SER A 114 11.93 -16.73 8.39
C SER A 114 12.59 -15.63 7.54
N GLY A 115 12.17 -14.38 7.76
CA GLY A 115 12.44 -13.29 6.82
C GLY A 115 11.83 -13.59 5.44
N PRO A 116 12.59 -13.44 4.34
CA PRO A 116 12.10 -13.80 3.00
C PRO A 116 12.19 -15.30 2.67
N GLN A 117 12.80 -16.10 3.55
CA GLN A 117 13.11 -17.52 3.29
C GLN A 117 11.99 -18.44 3.74
N LEU A 118 11.77 -19.50 2.97
CA LEU A 118 10.77 -20.53 3.28
C LEU A 118 11.34 -21.54 4.27
N GLU A 119 10.69 -21.68 5.43
CA GLU A 119 11.12 -22.57 6.50
C GLU A 119 10.29 -23.86 6.53
N LYS A 120 8.97 -23.76 6.37
CA LYS A 120 8.06 -24.90 6.47
C LYS A 120 6.86 -24.74 5.54
N VAL A 121 6.41 -25.86 4.98
CA VAL A 121 5.20 -25.93 4.14
C VAL A 121 4.29 -27.01 4.70
N VAL A 122 3.02 -26.65 4.92
CA VAL A 122 1.99 -27.60 5.35
C VAL A 122 0.88 -27.61 4.32
N ILE A 123 0.68 -28.78 3.71
CA ILE A 123 -0.42 -29.03 2.76
C ILE A 123 -1.54 -29.76 3.49
N ASP A 124 -2.73 -29.20 3.42
CA ASP A 124 -3.94 -29.74 4.02
C ASP A 124 -5.01 -30.01 2.96
N ARG A 125 -5.48 -31.26 2.93
CA ARG A 125 -6.51 -31.76 1.99
C ARG A 125 -7.83 -32.09 2.69
N THR A 126 -8.02 -31.66 3.93
CA THR A 126 -9.13 -32.07 4.79
C THR A 126 -10.51 -31.68 4.26
N LEU A 127 -10.59 -30.61 3.45
CA LEU A 127 -11.82 -30.12 2.82
C LEU A 127 -12.11 -30.76 1.45
N VAL A 128 -11.11 -31.39 0.82
CA VAL A 128 -11.26 -32.01 -0.50
C VAL A 128 -12.31 -33.11 -0.42
N GLY A 129 -13.32 -33.04 -1.28
CA GLY A 129 -14.44 -33.98 -1.31
C GLY A 129 -15.48 -33.82 -0.20
N LYS A 130 -15.35 -32.82 0.68
CA LYS A 130 -16.37 -32.48 1.71
C LYS A 130 -17.23 -31.27 1.34
N LEU A 131 -16.83 -30.53 0.30
CA LEU A 131 -17.55 -29.35 -0.19
C LEU A 131 -18.61 -29.76 -1.22
N ILE A 132 -19.62 -28.91 -1.40
CA ILE A 132 -20.68 -29.12 -2.40
C ILE A 132 -20.21 -28.96 -3.85
N SER A 133 -19.11 -28.23 -4.06
CA SER A 133 -18.53 -27.96 -5.37
C SER A 133 -17.03 -27.64 -5.23
N ASP A 134 -16.28 -27.93 -6.30
CA ASP A 134 -14.86 -27.59 -6.48
C ASP A 134 -14.65 -26.26 -7.24
N THR A 135 -15.72 -25.47 -7.40
CA THR A 135 -15.73 -24.15 -8.06
C THR A 135 -15.81 -23.00 -7.07
N ILE A 136 -14.92 -22.99 -6.08
CA ILE A 136 -14.83 -21.91 -5.09
C ILE A 136 -14.46 -20.60 -5.80
N SER A 137 -15.23 -19.53 -5.58
CA SER A 137 -15.03 -18.22 -6.21
C SER A 137 -14.28 -17.20 -5.35
N ASP A 138 -14.42 -17.28 -4.03
CA ASP A 138 -13.66 -16.49 -3.05
C ASP A 138 -13.75 -17.12 -1.65
N ALA A 139 -12.90 -16.68 -0.73
CA ALA A 139 -12.83 -17.22 0.62
C ALA A 139 -12.41 -16.20 1.68
N VAL A 140 -13.01 -16.32 2.88
CA VAL A 140 -12.55 -15.66 4.10
C VAL A 140 -11.96 -16.70 5.03
N LEU A 141 -10.67 -16.55 5.35
CA LEU A 141 -9.96 -17.37 6.32
C LEU A 141 -9.74 -16.58 7.61
N THR A 142 -10.22 -17.12 8.74
CA THR A 142 -9.99 -16.61 10.09
C THR A 142 -9.46 -17.72 11.00
N ASP A 143 -9.09 -17.37 12.24
CA ASP A 143 -8.69 -18.37 13.25
C ASP A 143 -9.86 -19.19 13.80
N ASN A 144 -11.11 -18.72 13.63
CA ASN A 144 -12.30 -19.35 14.23
C ASN A 144 -13.21 -20.03 13.20
N PHE A 145 -13.16 -19.61 11.95
CA PHE A 145 -14.00 -20.14 10.88
C PHE A 145 -13.43 -19.85 9.48
N ILE A 146 -13.95 -20.57 8.49
CA ILE A 146 -13.74 -20.31 7.07
C ILE A 146 -15.10 -20.09 6.40
N ILE A 147 -15.18 -19.10 5.51
CA ILE A 147 -16.33 -18.88 4.62
C ILE A 147 -15.89 -19.06 3.19
N LEU A 148 -16.63 -19.84 2.40
CA LEU A 148 -16.38 -20.05 0.98
C LEU A 148 -17.61 -19.66 0.17
N SER A 149 -17.39 -18.97 -0.95
CA SER A 149 -18.40 -18.74 -1.98
C SER A 149 -18.13 -19.64 -3.19
N PHE A 150 -19.16 -19.97 -3.97
CA PHE A 150 -19.05 -20.82 -5.16
C PHE A 150 -19.53 -20.08 -6.41
N GLU A 151 -18.93 -20.39 -7.56
CA GLU A 151 -19.34 -19.81 -8.85
C GLU A 151 -20.66 -20.38 -9.35
N ASP A 152 -20.84 -21.70 -9.22
CA ASP A 152 -21.98 -22.44 -9.78
C ASP A 152 -23.20 -22.50 -8.85
N HIS A 153 -23.04 -22.15 -7.57
CA HIS A 153 -24.09 -22.28 -6.56
C HIS A 153 -24.35 -20.97 -5.82
N ASN A 154 -25.64 -20.68 -5.60
CA ASN A 154 -26.09 -19.54 -4.77
C ASN A 154 -26.07 -19.92 -3.28
N GLN A 155 -24.96 -20.49 -2.83
CA GLN A 155 -24.76 -20.92 -1.44
C GLN A 155 -23.42 -20.45 -0.92
N LEU A 156 -23.35 -20.15 0.38
CA LEU A 156 -22.10 -19.94 1.11
C LEU A 156 -21.85 -21.14 2.01
N CYS A 157 -20.61 -21.62 2.02
CA CYS A 157 -20.15 -22.64 2.96
C CYS A 157 -19.56 -21.94 4.18
N PHE A 158 -20.06 -22.28 5.37
CA PHE A 158 -19.54 -21.82 6.65
C PHE A 158 -18.95 -23.00 7.42
N ILE A 159 -17.65 -22.96 7.64
CA ILE A 159 -16.87 -23.98 8.35
C ILE A 159 -16.45 -23.40 9.69
N GLN A 160 -17.05 -23.85 10.79
CA GLN A 160 -16.76 -23.36 12.12
C GLN A 160 -15.79 -24.30 12.86
N PHE A 161 -14.75 -23.74 13.51
CA PHE A 161 -13.88 -24.48 14.41
C PHE A 161 -14.47 -24.50 15.84
N THR A 162 -14.53 -25.68 16.45
CA THR A 162 -15.21 -25.90 17.74
C THR A 162 -14.29 -25.79 18.96
N LYS A 163 -12.96 -25.77 18.77
CA LYS A 163 -11.95 -25.53 19.80
C LYS A 163 -11.19 -24.22 19.51
N LYS A 164 -11.03 -23.37 20.52
CA LYS A 164 -10.19 -22.17 20.43
C LYS A 164 -8.71 -22.55 20.45
N MET A 165 -7.92 -21.91 19.57
CA MET A 165 -6.46 -22.01 19.58
C MET A 165 -5.88 -21.23 20.78
N ASP A 166 -5.85 -21.83 21.97
CA ASP A 166 -5.31 -21.20 23.19
C ASP A 166 -3.77 -21.35 23.35
N SER A 167 -3.03 -21.56 22.26
CA SER A 167 -1.55 -21.71 22.30
C SER A 167 -0.83 -20.42 21.85
N PRO A 168 0.01 -19.80 22.71
CA PRO A 168 0.81 -18.63 22.35
C PRO A 168 2.00 -18.94 21.42
N ASP A 169 2.24 -20.23 21.13
CA ASP A 169 3.42 -20.70 20.39
C ASP A 169 3.20 -20.56 18.86
N VAL A 170 3.96 -19.67 18.21
CA VAL A 170 3.85 -19.35 16.77
C VAL A 170 4.02 -20.59 15.88
N ASN A 171 4.90 -21.51 16.30
CA ASN A 171 5.16 -22.77 15.59
C ASN A 171 4.03 -23.80 15.69
N LYS A 172 3.15 -23.69 16.71
CA LYS A 172 1.93 -24.52 16.82
C LYS A 172 0.72 -23.91 16.09
N ARG A 173 0.84 -22.70 15.51
CA ARG A 173 -0.24 -22.11 14.70
C ARG A 173 -0.33 -22.63 13.27
N LEU A 174 0.61 -23.48 12.87
CA LEU A 174 0.63 -24.18 11.57
C LEU A 174 0.09 -25.62 11.71
N GLU A 175 -0.99 -25.79 12.47
CA GLU A 175 -1.68 -27.07 12.59
C GLU A 175 -2.59 -27.30 11.38
N LYS A 176 -2.63 -28.55 10.93
CA LYS A 176 -3.57 -28.97 9.89
C LYS A 176 -5.00 -28.85 10.42
N LEU A 177 -5.94 -28.44 9.56
CA LEU A 177 -7.38 -28.54 9.76
C LEU A 177 -7.81 -29.95 10.21
N SER A 178 -7.08 -31.00 9.81
CA SER A 178 -7.34 -32.37 10.29
C SER A 178 -7.19 -32.54 11.80
N CYS A 179 -6.45 -31.65 12.47
CA CYS A 179 -6.26 -31.64 13.92
C CYS A 179 -7.36 -30.84 14.66
N LEU A 180 -8.20 -30.11 13.91
CA LEU A 180 -9.27 -29.29 14.44
C LEU A 180 -10.61 -30.00 14.31
N ASP A 181 -11.43 -29.91 15.34
CA ASP A 181 -12.82 -30.33 15.27
C ASP A 181 -13.64 -29.21 14.62
N PHE A 182 -14.22 -29.47 13.44
CA PHE A 182 -14.98 -28.46 12.68
C PHE A 182 -16.35 -28.95 12.22
N LYS A 183 -17.27 -27.99 12.04
CA LYS A 183 -18.62 -28.23 11.50
C LYS A 183 -18.80 -27.45 10.20
N ILE A 184 -19.27 -28.13 9.17
CA ILE A 184 -19.64 -27.51 7.89
C ILE A 184 -21.15 -27.25 7.89
N SER A 185 -21.54 -26.06 7.45
CA SER A 185 -22.93 -25.66 7.22
C SER A 185 -23.03 -24.84 5.94
N TYR A 186 -24.23 -24.79 5.37
CA TYR A 186 -24.50 -24.07 4.12
C TYR A 186 -25.66 -23.11 4.32
N ILE A 187 -25.56 -21.93 3.70
CA ILE A 187 -26.60 -20.91 3.70
C ILE A 187 -26.89 -20.50 2.27
N ASP A 188 -28.16 -20.52 1.91
CA ASP A 188 -28.63 -20.02 0.62
C ASP A 188 -28.53 -18.50 0.59
N ILE A 189 -27.99 -17.97 -0.50
CA ILE A 189 -27.86 -16.54 -0.75
C ILE A 189 -28.66 -16.13 -1.98
N LEU A 190 -29.00 -14.85 -2.04
CA LEU A 190 -29.70 -14.27 -3.17
C LEU A 190 -28.78 -14.18 -4.40
N GLY A 191 -29.37 -14.30 -5.59
CA GLY A 191 -28.68 -14.12 -6.86
C GLY A 191 -29.43 -14.79 -8.01
N PRO A 192 -29.16 -14.39 -9.26
CA PRO A 192 -29.76 -15.02 -10.43
C PRO A 192 -29.44 -16.51 -10.48
N GLU A 193 -30.46 -17.36 -10.55
CA GLU A 193 -30.30 -18.80 -10.66
C GLU A 193 -29.73 -19.20 -12.03
N GLY A 194 -28.86 -20.22 -12.06
CA GLY A 194 -28.32 -20.80 -13.29
C GLY A 194 -27.24 -19.99 -14.02
N ARG A 195 -26.69 -18.93 -13.39
CA ARG A 195 -25.53 -18.19 -13.92
C ARG A 195 -24.29 -18.40 -13.07
N ARG A 196 -23.17 -18.71 -13.72
CA ARG A 196 -21.84 -18.66 -13.08
C ARG A 196 -21.55 -17.22 -12.68
N MET A 197 -21.30 -17.01 -11.40
CA MET A 197 -21.06 -15.67 -10.87
C MET A 197 -19.92 -15.68 -9.86
N LYS A 198 -18.90 -14.87 -10.15
CA LYS A 198 -17.80 -14.65 -9.21
C LYS A 198 -18.27 -13.76 -8.08
N ARG A 199 -18.29 -14.30 -6.87
CA ARG A 199 -18.70 -13.60 -5.64
C ARG A 199 -17.49 -13.31 -4.80
N HIS A 200 -17.41 -12.09 -4.29
CA HIS A 200 -16.34 -11.61 -3.45
C HIS A 200 -16.80 -11.52 -1.99
N LEU A 201 -15.92 -11.88 -1.06
CA LEU A 201 -16.18 -11.89 0.36
C LEU A 201 -15.21 -10.96 1.09
N ALA A 202 -15.72 -10.12 1.98
CA ALA A 202 -14.90 -9.34 2.89
C ALA A 202 -15.46 -9.41 4.32
N ILE A 203 -14.57 -9.38 5.30
CA ILE A 203 -14.90 -9.49 6.72
C ILE A 203 -14.39 -8.26 7.47
N ASN A 204 -15.12 -7.82 8.49
CA ASN A 204 -14.68 -6.70 9.30
C ASN A 204 -13.60 -7.09 10.31
N CYS A 205 -12.94 -6.09 10.90
CA CYS A 205 -11.86 -6.31 11.86
C CYS A 205 -12.32 -7.01 13.17
N MET A 206 -13.61 -6.93 13.52
CA MET A 206 -14.19 -7.62 14.67
C MET A 206 -14.57 -9.09 14.39
N GLN A 207 -14.53 -9.51 13.12
CA GLN A 207 -14.89 -10.85 12.65
C GLN A 207 -16.34 -11.29 12.97
N ASP A 208 -17.26 -10.35 13.13
CA ASP A 208 -18.69 -10.58 13.39
C ASP A 208 -19.58 -10.26 12.19
N MET A 209 -19.09 -9.50 11.21
CA MET A 209 -19.83 -9.09 10.02
C MET A 209 -19.06 -9.41 8.74
N VAL A 210 -19.77 -9.90 7.74
CA VAL A 210 -19.22 -10.28 6.44
C VAL A 210 -20.08 -9.66 5.34
N ILE A 211 -19.46 -9.18 4.28
CA ILE A 211 -20.17 -8.80 3.05
C ILE A 211 -19.88 -9.82 1.96
N CYS A 212 -20.91 -10.13 1.16
CA CYS A 212 -20.80 -10.90 -0.06
C CYS A 212 -21.32 -10.06 -1.21
N TRP A 213 -20.49 -9.77 -2.21
CA TRP A 213 -20.85 -8.87 -3.31
C TRP A 213 -20.40 -9.42 -4.66
N TRP A 214 -20.99 -8.88 -5.73
CA TRP A 214 -20.63 -9.21 -7.11
C TRP A 214 -20.90 -8.02 -8.04
N SER A 215 -20.20 -7.99 -9.17
CA SER A 215 -20.48 -7.01 -10.21
C SER A 215 -21.83 -7.33 -10.87
N ALA A 216 -22.78 -6.40 -10.79
CA ALA A 216 -24.03 -6.53 -11.51
C ALA A 216 -23.75 -6.35 -13.01
N THR A 217 -23.93 -7.40 -13.82
CA THR A 217 -23.88 -7.26 -15.29
C THR A 217 -24.99 -6.29 -15.70
N SER A 218 -24.61 -5.20 -16.39
CA SER A 218 -25.52 -4.19 -16.94
C SER A 218 -26.83 -4.82 -17.43
N ASP A 219 -27.95 -4.37 -16.88
CA ASP A 219 -29.35 -4.74 -17.17
C ASP A 219 -29.52 -5.66 -18.39
N GLY A 220 -29.22 -6.94 -18.22
CA GLY A 220 -29.66 -8.00 -19.11
C GLY A 220 -31.12 -8.36 -18.82
N ALA A 221 -31.97 -7.36 -18.56
CA ALA A 221 -33.40 -7.52 -18.52
C ALA A 221 -33.88 -7.52 -19.97
N TRP A 222 -34.09 -8.71 -20.52
CA TRP A 222 -34.82 -8.81 -21.79
C TRP A 222 -36.20 -8.13 -21.60
N PRO A 223 -36.76 -7.46 -22.62
CA PRO A 223 -38.04 -6.75 -22.54
C PRO A 223 -39.22 -7.61 -22.04
N TRP A 224 -39.04 -8.94 -22.05
CA TRP A 224 -40.03 -9.96 -21.72
C TRP A 224 -39.76 -10.67 -20.39
N SER A 225 -38.67 -10.35 -19.68
CA SER A 225 -38.42 -10.93 -18.36
C SER A 225 -39.35 -10.29 -17.33
N PRO A 226 -40.02 -11.07 -16.46
CA PRO A 226 -40.87 -10.51 -15.42
C PRO A 226 -40.06 -9.52 -14.58
N ILE A 227 -40.73 -8.46 -14.12
CA ILE A 227 -40.12 -7.40 -13.30
C ILE A 227 -39.48 -8.07 -12.08
N SER A 228 -38.17 -8.30 -12.14
CA SER A 228 -37.37 -8.88 -11.08
C SER A 228 -37.63 -8.09 -9.80
N CYS A 229 -37.98 -8.75 -8.71
CA CYS A 229 -38.23 -8.06 -7.45
C CYS A 229 -36.94 -7.39 -6.95
N GLU A 230 -37.01 -6.36 -6.09
CA GLU A 230 -35.81 -5.66 -5.59
C GLU A 230 -34.75 -6.62 -5.00
N ARG A 231 -35.22 -7.74 -4.44
CA ARG A 231 -34.41 -8.85 -3.93
C ARG A 231 -33.52 -9.49 -4.99
N ASP A 232 -34.00 -9.65 -6.21
CA ASP A 232 -33.26 -10.30 -7.31
C ASP A 232 -32.21 -9.36 -7.95
N ARG A 233 -32.32 -8.05 -7.67
CA ARG A 233 -31.41 -7.02 -8.16
C ARG A 233 -30.32 -6.64 -7.18
N ALA A 234 -30.36 -7.19 -5.97
CA ALA A 234 -29.30 -6.98 -4.99
C ALA A 234 -27.97 -7.51 -5.54
N ASN A 235 -26.88 -6.83 -5.19
CA ASN A 235 -25.53 -7.23 -5.56
C ASN A 235 -24.52 -7.05 -4.42
N LEU A 236 -25.02 -6.70 -3.24
CA LEU A 236 -24.28 -6.65 -1.99
C LEU A 236 -25.13 -7.20 -0.85
N LEU A 237 -24.64 -8.23 -0.17
CA LEU A 237 -25.28 -8.88 0.97
C LEU A 237 -24.49 -8.59 2.24
N LEU A 238 -25.18 -8.27 3.33
CA LEU A 238 -24.62 -8.20 4.67
C LEU A 238 -24.98 -9.48 5.43
N LEU A 239 -23.97 -10.13 5.99
CA LEU A 239 -24.05 -11.38 6.71
C LEU A 239 -23.55 -11.18 8.14
N GLY A 240 -24.26 -11.77 9.10
CA GLY A 240 -23.86 -11.81 10.50
C GLY A 240 -23.21 -13.14 10.82
N CYS A 241 -22.07 -13.11 11.49
CA CYS A 241 -21.36 -14.28 11.98
C CYS A 241 -21.34 -14.25 13.52
N ALA A 242 -22.39 -14.82 14.13
CA ALA A 242 -22.55 -14.84 15.59
C ALA A 242 -22.90 -16.25 16.09
N HIS A 243 -22.40 -16.60 17.29
CA HIS A 243 -22.71 -17.86 17.98
C HIS A 243 -22.52 -19.13 17.13
N GLY A 244 -21.56 -19.12 16.20
CA GLY A 244 -21.29 -20.28 15.35
C GLY A 244 -22.30 -20.50 14.22
N LYS A 245 -23.02 -19.45 13.84
CA LYS A 245 -23.91 -19.45 12.69
C LYS A 245 -23.59 -18.25 11.81
N LEU A 246 -23.76 -18.45 10.52
CA LEU A 246 -23.73 -17.39 9.52
C LEU A 246 -25.18 -17.18 9.06
N GLU A 247 -25.62 -15.93 9.03
CA GLU A 247 -27.00 -15.56 8.66
C GLU A 247 -27.02 -14.35 7.73
N VAL A 248 -27.97 -14.32 6.79
CA VAL A 248 -28.18 -13.16 5.91
C VAL A 248 -28.99 -12.11 6.67
N LEU A 249 -28.37 -10.96 6.93
CA LEU A 249 -28.96 -9.87 7.69
C LEU A 249 -29.73 -8.88 6.81
N SER A 250 -29.10 -8.44 5.72
CA SER A 250 -29.70 -7.53 4.76
C SER A 250 -29.07 -7.64 3.38
N TYR A 251 -29.72 -7.03 2.40
CA TYR A 251 -29.25 -6.96 1.02
C TYR A 251 -29.47 -5.55 0.49
N VAL A 252 -28.58 -5.11 -0.39
CA VAL A 252 -28.62 -3.81 -1.05
C VAL A 252 -28.27 -3.98 -2.52
N ARG A 253 -28.93 -3.17 -3.35
CA ARG A 253 -28.53 -2.89 -4.72
C ARG A 253 -27.66 -1.63 -4.69
N THR A 254 -26.41 -1.73 -5.12
CA THR A 254 -25.56 -0.55 -5.34
C THR A 254 -26.08 0.23 -6.55
N GLU A 255 -25.80 1.53 -6.60
CA GLU A 255 -26.24 2.38 -7.70
C GLU A 255 -25.52 1.99 -9.00
N TRP A 256 -24.22 1.68 -8.89
CA TRP A 256 -23.37 1.29 -10.00
C TRP A 256 -22.68 -0.05 -9.75
N ALA A 257 -22.06 -0.63 -10.77
CA ALA A 257 -21.35 -1.90 -10.63
C ALA A 257 -20.12 -1.72 -9.72
N PRO A 258 -19.98 -2.47 -8.61
CA PRO A 258 -18.84 -2.36 -7.72
C PRO A 258 -17.58 -2.95 -8.37
N LEU A 259 -16.49 -2.17 -8.34
CA LEU A 259 -15.12 -2.59 -8.63
C LEU A 259 -14.47 -3.23 -7.40
N ASP A 260 -14.71 -2.66 -6.22
CA ASP A 260 -14.24 -3.17 -4.93
C ASP A 260 -15.27 -2.87 -3.84
N ALA A 261 -15.35 -3.75 -2.84
CA ALA A 261 -16.11 -3.50 -1.62
C ALA A 261 -15.45 -4.21 -0.43
N THR A 262 -15.07 -3.42 0.57
CA THR A 262 -14.30 -3.86 1.75
C THR A 262 -14.79 -3.15 3.02
N PHE A 263 -14.59 -3.78 4.17
CA PHE A 263 -14.86 -3.12 5.45
C PHE A 263 -13.75 -2.12 5.78
N SER A 264 -14.12 -1.06 6.50
CA SER A 264 -13.15 -0.12 7.04
C SER A 264 -12.25 -0.79 8.07
N THR A 265 -10.96 -0.52 7.99
CA THR A 265 -9.95 -0.92 8.98
C THR A 265 -10.11 -0.15 10.29
N ASN A 266 -10.56 1.11 10.20
CA ASN A 266 -10.72 2.02 11.33
C ASN A 266 -12.12 1.97 11.98
N GLN A 267 -13.14 1.54 11.23
CA GLN A 267 -14.55 1.52 11.67
C GLN A 267 -15.22 0.19 11.30
N PRO A 268 -15.39 -0.76 12.24
CA PRO A 268 -15.79 -2.15 11.94
C PRO A 268 -17.17 -2.33 11.28
N TYR A 269 -18.04 -1.32 11.37
CA TYR A 269 -19.40 -1.34 10.83
C TYR A 269 -19.59 -0.34 9.68
N GLN A 270 -18.49 0.03 9.03
CA GLN A 270 -18.50 0.81 7.79
C GLN A 270 -17.92 -0.02 6.66
N VAL A 271 -18.55 0.08 5.49
CA VAL A 271 -18.14 -0.58 4.25
C VAL A 271 -17.85 0.50 3.23
N TYR A 272 -16.68 0.43 2.61
CA TYR A 272 -16.33 1.26 1.47
C TYR A 272 -16.59 0.48 0.19
N THR A 273 -17.19 1.13 -0.79
CA THR A 273 -17.26 0.61 -2.15
C THR A 273 -16.61 1.59 -3.13
N VAL A 274 -16.10 1.06 -4.23
CA VAL A 274 -15.70 1.82 -5.41
C VAL A 274 -16.55 1.30 -6.55
N GLU A 275 -17.33 2.16 -7.19
CA GLU A 275 -18.31 1.75 -8.20
C GLU A 275 -18.07 2.46 -9.54
N HIS A 276 -18.30 1.75 -10.65
CA HIS A 276 -18.15 2.29 -12.01
C HIS A 276 -19.33 3.19 -12.38
N SER A 277 -19.19 4.49 -12.14
CA SER A 277 -20.19 5.48 -12.47
C SER A 277 -19.90 6.17 -13.80
N ILE A 278 -20.90 6.88 -14.31
CA ILE A 278 -20.83 7.63 -15.57
C ILE A 278 -21.38 9.04 -15.32
N SER A 279 -20.71 10.06 -15.84
CA SER A 279 -21.16 11.45 -15.73
C SER A 279 -22.40 11.71 -16.61
N ALA A 280 -23.05 12.87 -16.43
CA ALA A 280 -24.15 13.29 -17.30
C ALA A 280 -23.71 13.39 -18.79
N ASP A 281 -22.45 13.73 -19.02
CA ASP A 281 -21.82 13.87 -20.33
C ASP A 281 -21.26 12.53 -20.87
N LYS A 282 -21.58 11.42 -20.21
CA LYS A 282 -21.12 10.05 -20.54
C LYS A 282 -19.61 9.83 -20.38
N GLU A 283 -18.96 10.63 -19.56
CA GLU A 283 -17.55 10.43 -19.20
C GLU A 283 -17.41 9.39 -18.07
N PRO A 284 -16.33 8.58 -18.07
CA PRO A 284 -16.11 7.59 -17.02
C PRO A 284 -15.81 8.25 -15.68
N MET A 285 -16.44 7.76 -14.63
CA MET A 285 -16.29 8.24 -13.26
C MET A 285 -16.08 7.04 -12.32
N ALA A 286 -15.56 7.30 -11.12
CA ALA A 286 -15.60 6.35 -10.01
C ALA A 286 -16.35 6.97 -8.84
N ASP A 287 -17.38 6.28 -8.35
CA ASP A 287 -18.09 6.67 -7.14
C ASP A 287 -17.47 5.91 -5.95
N SER A 288 -16.84 6.65 -5.04
CA SER A 288 -16.38 6.16 -3.75
C SER A 288 -17.52 6.31 -2.72
N CYS A 289 -18.22 5.23 -2.42
CA CYS A 289 -19.36 5.24 -1.52
C CYS A 289 -18.99 4.73 -0.12
N VAL A 290 -19.66 5.28 0.89
CA VAL A 290 -19.57 4.86 2.29
C VAL A 290 -20.91 4.31 2.72
N TYR A 291 -20.93 3.04 3.12
CA TYR A 291 -22.08 2.36 3.66
C TYR A 291 -21.93 2.15 5.16
N LYS A 292 -23.00 2.37 5.94
CA LYS A 292 -23.03 2.09 7.37
C LYS A 292 -23.93 0.90 7.68
N CYS A 293 -23.45 0.00 8.52
CA CYS A 293 -24.21 -1.10 9.07
C CYS A 293 -24.89 -0.66 10.37
N VAL A 294 -26.19 -0.40 10.34
CA VAL A 294 -26.99 0.04 11.50
C VAL A 294 -28.15 -0.93 11.70
N ARG A 295 -28.24 -1.54 12.90
CA ARG A 295 -29.31 -2.48 13.26
C ARG A 295 -29.53 -3.57 12.20
N ASN A 296 -28.45 -4.23 11.78
CA ASN A 296 -28.43 -5.30 10.78
C ASN A 296 -28.83 -4.89 9.36
N LYS A 297 -28.96 -3.59 9.09
CA LYS A 297 -29.19 -3.03 7.75
C LYS A 297 -27.97 -2.28 7.27
N ILE A 298 -27.69 -2.35 5.98
CA ILE A 298 -26.66 -1.56 5.33
C ILE A 298 -27.30 -0.43 4.50
N GLN A 299 -26.76 0.79 4.63
CA GLN A 299 -27.29 1.98 3.96
C GLN A 299 -26.13 2.87 3.49
N CYS A 300 -26.24 3.39 2.27
CA CYS A 300 -25.28 4.38 1.75
C CYS A 300 -25.49 5.71 2.47
N VAL A 301 -24.42 6.28 3.03
CA VAL A 301 -24.46 7.54 3.78
C VAL A 301 -23.67 8.66 3.14
N ALA A 302 -22.71 8.34 2.28
CA ALA A 302 -21.90 9.32 1.57
C ALA A 302 -21.44 8.75 0.22
N VAL A 303 -21.38 9.62 -0.79
CA VAL A 303 -20.85 9.30 -2.12
C VAL A 303 -19.93 10.42 -2.56
N THR A 304 -18.72 10.06 -2.96
CA THR A 304 -17.73 10.98 -3.53
C THR A 304 -17.47 10.57 -4.96
N ARG A 305 -17.77 11.47 -5.92
CA ARG A 305 -17.58 11.21 -7.35
C ARG A 305 -16.22 11.69 -7.81
N ILE A 306 -15.44 10.81 -8.43
CA ILE A 306 -14.07 11.08 -8.87
C ILE A 306 -14.05 11.01 -10.40
N PRO A 307 -13.68 12.10 -11.09
CA PRO A 307 -13.59 12.09 -12.56
C PRO A 307 -12.40 11.27 -13.04
N LEU A 308 -12.62 10.46 -14.07
CA LEU A 308 -11.60 9.61 -14.67
C LEU A 308 -11.38 9.96 -16.14
N ARG A 309 -10.19 9.67 -16.67
CA ARG A 309 -9.92 9.74 -18.12
C ARG A 309 -10.40 8.49 -18.85
N SER A 310 -10.33 7.35 -18.18
CA SER A 310 -10.73 6.05 -18.68
C SER A 310 -11.31 5.21 -17.54
N LYS A 311 -11.96 4.09 -17.87
CA LYS A 311 -12.60 3.22 -16.89
C LYS A 311 -11.58 2.66 -15.90
N ALA A 312 -11.90 2.66 -14.61
CA ALA A 312 -11.07 2.06 -13.57
C ALA A 312 -11.10 0.52 -13.64
N ILE A 313 -9.94 -0.12 -13.56
CA ILE A 313 -9.76 -1.59 -13.58
C ILE A 313 -9.24 -2.14 -12.26
N SER A 314 -8.65 -1.29 -11.42
CA SER A 314 -8.11 -1.66 -10.12
C SER A 314 -8.20 -0.47 -9.16
N CYS A 315 -8.22 -0.76 -7.87
CA CYS A 315 -8.18 0.27 -6.85
C CYS A 315 -7.55 -0.22 -5.56
N CYS A 316 -7.10 0.71 -4.73
CA CYS A 316 -6.72 0.42 -3.35
C CYS A 316 -6.85 1.68 -2.48
N ARG A 317 -6.98 1.47 -1.17
CA ARG A 317 -6.95 2.53 -0.16
C ARG A 317 -5.68 2.43 0.68
N ASP A 318 -5.26 3.56 1.21
CA ASP A 318 -4.19 3.59 2.21
C ASP A 318 -4.69 3.10 3.58
N ALA A 319 -3.78 2.95 4.53
CA ALA A 319 -4.12 2.44 5.87
C ALA A 319 -5.01 3.40 6.68
N THR A 320 -4.92 4.70 6.45
CA THR A 320 -5.76 5.72 7.12
C THR A 320 -7.10 5.93 6.44
N GLU A 321 -7.27 5.36 5.25
CA GLU A 321 -8.48 5.39 4.42
C GLU A 321 -8.86 6.79 3.92
N ASP A 322 -7.89 7.72 3.92
CA ASP A 322 -8.04 9.09 3.42
C ASP A 322 -7.62 9.25 1.96
N LYS A 323 -6.88 8.27 1.42
CA LYS A 323 -6.41 8.22 0.04
C LYS A 323 -7.01 7.02 -0.70
N LEU A 324 -7.52 7.28 -1.89
CA LEU A 324 -8.01 6.26 -2.83
C LEU A 324 -7.23 6.35 -4.13
N VAL A 325 -6.59 5.24 -4.52
CA VAL A 325 -5.88 5.12 -5.80
C VAL A 325 -6.71 4.26 -6.74
N LEU A 326 -6.83 4.72 -7.99
CA LEU A 326 -7.53 4.07 -9.08
C LEU A 326 -6.57 3.88 -10.24
N GLY A 327 -6.48 2.66 -10.77
CA GLY A 327 -5.79 2.36 -12.02
C GLY A 327 -6.78 2.23 -13.17
N CYS A 328 -6.52 2.87 -14.31
CA CYS A 328 -7.44 2.94 -15.45
C CYS A 328 -6.95 2.13 -16.66
N GLU A 329 -7.87 1.83 -17.59
CA GLU A 329 -7.59 1.06 -18.82
C GLU A 329 -6.57 1.75 -19.77
N ASP A 330 -6.46 3.08 -19.69
CA ASP A 330 -5.49 3.88 -20.46
C ASP A 330 -4.12 3.99 -19.79
N SER A 331 -3.86 3.17 -18.77
CA SER A 331 -2.66 3.21 -17.92
C SER A 331 -2.49 4.51 -17.13
N SER A 332 -3.55 5.32 -16.98
CA SER A 332 -3.53 6.42 -16.01
C SER A 332 -3.74 5.90 -14.58
N ILE A 333 -3.10 6.55 -13.62
CA ILE A 333 -3.30 6.36 -12.19
C ILE A 333 -3.87 7.65 -11.63
N ILE A 334 -4.96 7.53 -10.88
CA ILE A 334 -5.65 8.64 -10.26
C ILE A 334 -5.60 8.44 -8.75
N LEU A 335 -5.10 9.43 -8.03
CA LEU A 335 -5.07 9.46 -6.57
C LEU A 335 -6.03 10.55 -6.09
N TYR A 336 -7.08 10.14 -5.39
CA TYR A 336 -7.98 11.04 -4.66
C TYR A 336 -7.57 11.12 -3.20
N GLU A 337 -7.30 12.32 -2.71
CA GLU A 337 -6.95 12.61 -1.32
C GLU A 337 -8.08 13.38 -0.64
N ALA A 338 -8.77 12.73 0.30
CA ALA A 338 -9.94 13.30 0.98
C ALA A 338 -9.56 14.50 1.89
N TYR A 339 -8.35 14.47 2.47
CA TYR A 339 -7.89 15.54 3.36
C TYR A 339 -7.63 16.85 2.63
N ASN A 340 -7.16 16.87 1.38
CA ASN A 340 -7.05 18.12 0.63
C ASN A 340 -8.19 18.31 -0.39
N GLN A 341 -9.07 17.30 -0.54
CA GLN A 341 -10.04 17.23 -1.65
C GLN A 341 -9.36 17.42 -3.01
N ALA A 342 -8.14 16.87 -3.14
CA ALA A 342 -7.34 16.96 -4.33
C ALA A 342 -7.43 15.65 -5.12
N THR A 343 -7.43 15.76 -6.44
CA THR A 343 -7.29 14.62 -7.34
C THR A 343 -6.02 14.81 -8.14
N LEU A 344 -5.07 13.90 -7.96
CA LEU A 344 -3.82 13.85 -8.70
C LEU A 344 -3.92 12.80 -9.81
N LEU A 345 -3.21 13.04 -10.90
CA LEU A 345 -3.16 12.14 -12.05
C LEU A 345 -1.72 11.97 -12.52
N ALA A 346 -1.34 10.72 -12.77
CA ALA A 346 -0.09 10.35 -13.41
C ALA A 346 -0.32 9.29 -14.48
N GLN A 347 0.66 9.14 -15.36
CA GLN A 347 0.69 8.08 -16.36
C GLN A 347 1.65 6.99 -15.88
N ALA A 348 1.15 5.76 -15.76
CA ALA A 348 1.98 4.60 -15.49
C ALA A 348 2.71 4.15 -16.75
N GLU A 349 3.88 3.53 -16.57
CA GLU A 349 4.63 2.89 -17.65
C GLU A 349 4.07 1.49 -17.99
N LEU A 350 3.11 1.01 -17.19
CA LEU A 350 2.48 -0.31 -17.30
C LEU A 350 0.96 -0.23 -17.08
N LEU A 351 0.23 -1.28 -17.51
CA LEU A 351 -1.21 -1.36 -17.26
C LEU A 351 -1.47 -1.72 -15.77
N PRO A 352 -2.17 -0.88 -14.98
CA PRO A 352 -2.31 -1.04 -13.54
C PRO A 352 -3.40 -2.07 -13.18
N VAL A 353 -3.10 -3.36 -13.35
CA VAL A 353 -4.06 -4.45 -13.08
C VAL A 353 -4.19 -4.75 -11.59
N SER A 354 -3.14 -4.50 -10.79
CA SER A 354 -3.15 -4.68 -9.34
C SER A 354 -2.48 -3.49 -8.66
N ILE A 355 -3.04 -3.02 -7.54
CA ILE A 355 -2.47 -1.92 -6.76
C ILE A 355 -2.52 -2.29 -5.28
N THR A 356 -1.44 -2.02 -4.54
CA THR A 356 -1.41 -2.24 -3.10
C THR A 356 -0.55 -1.21 -2.38
N TYR A 357 -1.12 -0.57 -1.36
CA TYR A 357 -0.39 0.33 -0.48
C TYR A 357 0.53 -0.43 0.47
N HIS A 358 1.73 0.11 0.64
CA HIS A 358 2.58 -0.34 1.72
C HIS A 358 1.93 -0.01 3.07
N PRO A 359 2.04 -0.85 4.11
CA PRO A 359 1.32 -0.65 5.37
C PRO A 359 1.69 0.64 6.12
N SER A 360 2.86 1.22 5.86
CA SER A 360 3.25 2.52 6.41
C SER A 360 2.57 3.71 5.73
N GLY A 361 1.92 3.51 4.58
CA GLY A 361 1.30 4.56 3.78
C GLY A 361 2.27 5.41 2.94
N ALA A 362 3.58 5.12 2.96
CA ALA A 362 4.57 5.97 2.29
C ALA A 362 4.60 5.82 0.76
N ILE A 363 4.33 4.61 0.27
CA ILE A 363 4.33 4.24 -1.16
C ILE A 363 3.21 3.27 -1.46
N PHE A 364 2.90 3.13 -2.75
CA PHE A 364 2.11 2.03 -3.25
C PHE A 364 2.77 1.39 -4.48
N MET A 365 2.44 0.12 -4.67
CA MET A 365 2.94 -0.72 -5.76
C MET A 365 1.84 -0.88 -6.79
N VAL A 366 2.21 -0.81 -8.07
CA VAL A 366 1.34 -1.06 -9.21
C VAL A 366 1.92 -2.23 -10.00
N GLY A 367 1.10 -3.24 -10.30
CA GLY A 367 1.51 -4.42 -11.04
C GLY A 367 0.72 -4.62 -12.33
N SER A 368 1.41 -5.04 -13.39
CA SER A 368 0.81 -5.43 -14.66
C SER A 368 0.68 -6.94 -14.78
N SER A 369 -0.29 -7.42 -15.58
CA SER A 369 -0.43 -8.85 -15.88
C SER A 369 0.78 -9.41 -16.65
N GLN A 370 1.64 -8.57 -17.21
CA GLN A 370 2.86 -8.97 -17.92
C GLN A 370 4.05 -9.25 -16.99
N GLY A 371 3.88 -9.12 -15.67
CA GLY A 371 4.96 -9.35 -14.71
C GLY A 371 5.88 -8.14 -14.57
N GLU A 372 5.31 -6.93 -14.61
CA GLU A 372 6.01 -5.69 -14.36
C GLU A 372 5.48 -5.05 -13.08
N LEU A 373 6.37 -4.39 -12.33
CA LEU A 373 6.02 -3.61 -11.15
C LEU A 373 6.52 -2.17 -11.29
N GLN A 374 5.73 -1.22 -10.82
CA GLN A 374 6.08 0.20 -10.72
C GLN A 374 5.73 0.71 -9.32
N LEU A 375 6.52 1.66 -8.81
CA LEU A 375 6.36 2.21 -7.46
C LEU A 375 6.07 3.71 -7.53
N PHE A 376 5.16 4.16 -6.68
CA PHE A 376 4.78 5.56 -6.57
C PHE A 376 4.77 5.98 -5.10
N ASP A 377 5.12 7.23 -4.84
CA ASP A 377 4.96 7.84 -3.52
C ASP A 377 3.55 8.44 -3.33
N THR A 378 3.32 9.06 -2.17
CA THR A 378 2.02 9.68 -1.83
C THR A 378 1.69 10.93 -2.64
N ALA A 379 2.67 11.56 -3.29
CA ALA A 379 2.47 12.68 -4.20
C ALA A 379 2.28 12.23 -5.66
N LEU A 380 2.18 10.92 -5.88
CA LEU A 380 2.01 10.29 -7.19
C LEU A 380 3.26 10.43 -8.09
N SER A 381 4.43 10.66 -7.50
CA SER A 381 5.71 10.66 -8.22
C SER A 381 6.26 9.25 -8.34
N PRO A 382 6.74 8.83 -9.53
CA PRO A 382 7.30 7.49 -9.72
C PRO A 382 8.64 7.37 -9.02
N VAL A 383 8.81 6.34 -8.20
CA VAL A 383 10.05 6.03 -7.50
C VAL A 383 10.72 4.85 -8.19
N LYS A 384 12.01 4.99 -8.50
CA LYS A 384 12.74 3.93 -9.19
C LYS A 384 12.96 2.72 -8.29
N ILE A 385 13.07 1.55 -8.91
CA ILE A 385 13.39 0.29 -8.24
C ILE A 385 14.71 -0.22 -8.78
N GLN A 386 15.57 -0.73 -7.91
CA GLN A 386 16.78 -1.44 -8.30
C GLN A 386 16.81 -2.80 -7.63
N LEU A 387 16.84 -3.85 -8.43
CA LEU A 387 17.18 -5.18 -7.94
C LEU A 387 18.68 -5.20 -7.59
N LEU A 388 19.07 -5.90 -6.53
CA LEU A 388 20.47 -6.01 -6.14
C LEU A 388 21.33 -6.54 -7.31
N ALA A 389 22.26 -5.71 -7.76
CA ALA A 389 23.15 -5.99 -8.89
C ALA A 389 24.53 -5.35 -8.61
N GLN A 390 25.54 -5.69 -9.42
CA GLN A 390 26.87 -5.07 -9.32
C GLN A 390 26.84 -3.59 -9.75
N ASP A 391 26.12 -3.31 -10.82
CA ASP A 391 26.02 -1.97 -11.40
C ASP A 391 24.84 -1.18 -10.84
N TYR A 392 25.00 0.14 -10.82
CA TYR A 392 23.94 1.08 -10.46
C TYR A 392 23.07 1.37 -11.69
N SER A 393 21.87 0.77 -11.71
CA SER A 393 20.92 0.93 -12.82
C SER A 393 19.46 0.92 -12.31
N PRO A 394 19.02 1.93 -11.55
CA PRO A 394 17.65 2.00 -11.07
C PRO A 394 16.66 2.31 -12.20
N GLU A 395 15.62 1.49 -12.31
CA GLU A 395 14.63 1.53 -13.40
C GLU A 395 13.27 2.08 -12.94
N ALA A 396 12.52 2.65 -13.90
CA ALA A 396 11.09 2.98 -13.83
C ALA A 396 10.25 1.84 -13.27
N THR A 397 10.48 0.68 -13.88
CA THR A 397 9.70 -0.54 -13.73
C THR A 397 10.62 -1.73 -13.51
N LEU A 398 10.24 -2.64 -12.63
CA LEU A 398 10.89 -3.93 -12.46
C LEU A 398 10.18 -4.95 -13.34
N GLN A 399 10.86 -5.43 -14.39
CA GLN A 399 10.29 -6.40 -15.33
C GLN A 399 10.84 -7.81 -15.06
N PHE A 400 10.02 -8.69 -14.51
CA PHE A 400 10.47 -10.03 -14.13
C PHE A 400 10.93 -10.87 -15.34
N SER A 401 10.29 -10.71 -16.49
CA SER A 401 10.63 -11.41 -17.74
C SER A 401 12.03 -11.11 -18.28
N LYS A 402 12.66 -9.99 -17.89
CA LYS A 402 14.06 -9.69 -18.24
C LYS A 402 15.06 -10.55 -17.47
N HIS A 403 14.70 -10.95 -16.26
CA HIS A 403 15.62 -11.61 -15.33
C HIS A 403 15.38 -13.12 -15.21
N PHE A 404 14.15 -13.57 -15.45
CA PHE A 404 13.80 -14.98 -15.46
C PHE A 404 12.60 -15.25 -16.37
N ASP A 405 12.62 -16.40 -17.03
CA ASP A 405 11.58 -16.81 -17.96
C ASP A 405 10.32 -17.21 -17.18
N VAL A 406 9.36 -16.28 -17.14
CA VAL A 406 8.00 -16.54 -16.66
C VAL A 406 7.04 -16.42 -17.84
N HIS A 407 6.59 -17.57 -18.35
CA HIS A 407 5.53 -17.60 -19.38
C HIS A 407 4.13 -17.28 -18.82
N SER A 408 4.04 -16.91 -17.54
CA SER A 408 2.80 -16.76 -16.77
C SER A 408 2.52 -15.32 -16.39
N SER A 409 1.23 -14.96 -16.32
CA SER A 409 0.80 -13.63 -15.91
C SER A 409 0.95 -13.41 -14.41
N LEU A 410 1.30 -12.19 -14.00
CA LEU A 410 1.25 -11.79 -12.59
C LEU A 410 -0.22 -11.66 -12.16
N ILE A 411 -0.62 -12.44 -11.16
CA ILE A 411 -2.01 -12.51 -10.71
C ILE A 411 -2.25 -11.67 -9.47
N GLN A 412 -1.28 -11.60 -8.56
CA GLN A 412 -1.48 -10.95 -7.28
C GLN A 412 -0.16 -10.40 -6.72
N ILE A 413 -0.26 -9.20 -6.14
CA ILE A 413 0.73 -8.61 -5.25
C ILE A 413 0.09 -8.31 -3.90
N GLN A 414 0.81 -8.57 -2.80
CA GLN A 414 0.29 -8.30 -1.46
C GLN A 414 1.40 -8.11 -0.44
N TRP A 415 1.41 -6.98 0.26
CA TRP A 415 2.32 -6.73 1.38
C TRP A 415 2.05 -7.67 2.55
N ALA A 416 3.12 -8.07 3.25
CA ALA A 416 3.07 -8.92 4.42
C ALA A 416 2.53 -8.19 5.65
N ALA A 417 1.28 -7.75 5.63
CA ALA A 417 0.66 -6.95 6.68
C ALA A 417 -0.42 -7.73 7.46
N PRO A 418 -0.53 -7.56 8.78
CA PRO A 418 -1.68 -8.07 9.52
C PRO A 418 -2.94 -7.30 9.11
N GLN A 419 -3.98 -8.01 8.64
CA GLN A 419 -5.25 -7.39 8.23
C GLN A 419 -6.14 -6.93 9.40
N VAL A 420 -5.84 -7.37 10.63
CA VAL A 420 -6.56 -6.97 11.84
C VAL A 420 -5.53 -6.47 12.82
N ALA A 421 -5.62 -5.20 13.21
CA ALA A 421 -4.77 -4.63 14.25
C ALA A 421 -5.05 -5.38 15.56
N SER A 422 -4.15 -6.29 15.96
CA SER A 422 -4.19 -6.83 17.32
C SER A 422 -3.89 -5.67 18.28
N ALA A 423 -4.72 -5.48 19.30
CA ALA A 423 -4.59 -4.42 20.31
C ALA A 423 -3.30 -4.46 21.16
N SER A 424 -2.34 -5.33 20.83
CA SER A 424 -1.10 -5.58 21.59
C SER A 424 0.16 -5.51 20.71
N ALA A 425 0.33 -4.44 19.94
CA ALA A 425 1.58 -4.17 19.22
C ALA A 425 2.17 -2.81 19.62
N GLU A 426 2.66 -2.73 20.86
CA GLU A 426 3.80 -1.86 21.14
C GLU A 426 5.01 -2.43 20.38
N GLY A 427 5.28 -1.91 19.18
CA GLY A 427 6.50 -2.22 18.43
C GLY A 427 6.32 -2.23 16.90
N SER A 428 6.70 -1.12 16.25
CA SER A 428 7.63 -0.97 15.11
C SER A 428 7.85 -2.11 14.08
N ASP A 429 6.97 -3.07 13.90
CA ASP A 429 7.15 -4.13 12.90
C ASP A 429 6.43 -3.78 11.60
N ILE A 430 7.00 -2.83 10.86
CA ILE A 430 6.61 -2.55 9.46
C ILE A 430 7.24 -3.64 8.58
N HIS A 431 6.49 -4.13 7.58
CA HIS A 431 6.87 -5.31 6.79
C HIS A 431 7.10 -4.98 5.31
N ASP A 432 8.36 -4.95 4.91
CA ASP A 432 8.75 -4.59 3.54
C ASP A 432 8.96 -5.84 2.65
N LEU A 433 8.09 -6.83 2.84
CA LEU A 433 7.98 -8.03 2.01
C LEU A 433 6.69 -7.95 1.19
N LEU A 434 6.84 -7.95 -0.13
CA LEU A 434 5.73 -8.01 -1.08
C LEU A 434 5.62 -9.43 -1.63
N LEU A 435 4.52 -10.13 -1.35
CA LEU A 435 4.18 -11.38 -2.04
C LEU A 435 3.95 -11.10 -3.52
N VAL A 436 4.56 -11.90 -4.38
CA VAL A 436 4.39 -11.86 -5.84
C VAL A 436 3.98 -13.26 -6.29
N ARG A 437 2.80 -13.37 -6.91
CA ARG A 437 2.25 -14.64 -7.39
C ARG A 437 1.96 -14.60 -8.88
N PHE A 438 2.60 -15.49 -9.62
CA PHE A 438 2.33 -15.72 -11.03
C PHE A 438 1.32 -16.86 -11.22
N ASP A 439 0.57 -16.82 -12.33
CA ASP A 439 -0.32 -17.89 -12.72
C ASP A 439 0.46 -19.20 -12.88
N LYS A 440 0.00 -20.29 -12.28
CA LYS A 440 0.72 -21.58 -12.29
C LYS A 440 2.15 -21.55 -11.72
N GLY A 441 2.54 -20.46 -11.09
CA GLY A 441 3.86 -20.22 -10.52
C GLY A 441 4.87 -19.54 -11.43
N PRO A 442 6.03 -19.15 -10.87
CA PRO A 442 6.48 -19.38 -9.49
C PRO A 442 5.75 -18.50 -8.44
N LEU A 443 5.94 -18.80 -7.17
CA LEU A 443 5.51 -17.96 -6.04
C LEU A 443 6.76 -17.41 -5.34
N GLY A 444 6.73 -16.16 -4.91
CA GLY A 444 7.88 -15.59 -4.22
C GLY A 444 7.56 -14.29 -3.48
N VAL A 445 8.60 -13.68 -2.94
CA VAL A 445 8.53 -12.38 -2.29
C VAL A 445 9.59 -11.43 -2.83
N LEU A 446 9.21 -10.19 -3.06
CA LEU A 446 10.12 -9.09 -3.29
C LEU A 446 10.38 -8.40 -1.95
N HIS A 447 11.65 -8.41 -1.52
CA HIS A 447 12.08 -7.85 -0.25
C HIS A 447 12.75 -6.50 -0.47
N PHE A 448 12.23 -5.46 0.16
CA PHE A 448 12.81 -4.13 0.12
C PHE A 448 13.96 -4.04 1.13
N LYS A 449 15.14 -3.69 0.63
CA LYS A 449 16.34 -3.50 1.44
C LYS A 449 16.41 -2.07 1.93
N LEU A 450 15.97 -1.90 3.16
CA LEU A 450 15.97 -0.63 3.85
C LEU A 450 17.31 -0.37 4.53
N GLY A 451 17.82 0.85 4.37
CA GLY A 451 19.12 1.24 4.90
C GLY A 451 19.09 1.52 6.39
N VAL A 452 20.28 1.62 7.00
CA VAL A 452 20.44 2.02 8.42
C VAL A 452 19.82 3.41 8.69
N ILE A 453 19.89 4.30 7.71
CA ILE A 453 19.32 5.66 7.78
C ILE A 453 17.81 5.59 7.98
N THR A 454 17.15 4.65 7.31
CA THR A 454 15.71 4.47 7.41
C THR A 454 15.30 3.62 8.61
N ARG A 455 16.27 3.23 9.46
CA ARG A 455 16.08 2.37 10.64
C ARG A 455 15.33 1.06 10.32
N GLY A 456 15.41 0.60 9.07
CA GLY A 456 14.65 -0.55 8.61
C GLY A 456 13.14 -0.30 8.44
N GLN A 457 12.70 0.95 8.27
CA GLN A 457 11.32 1.31 7.97
C GLN A 457 11.21 1.97 6.59
N LEU A 458 10.10 1.74 5.90
CA LEU A 458 9.76 2.41 4.64
C LEU A 458 8.62 3.40 4.91
N GLY A 459 8.88 4.44 5.69
CA GLY A 459 7.90 5.47 6.05
C GLY A 459 8.03 6.73 5.23
N LEU A 460 7.09 7.65 5.46
CA LEU A 460 7.05 8.96 4.82
C LEU A 460 8.30 9.80 5.12
N VAL A 461 8.77 9.75 6.38
CA VAL A 461 9.99 10.42 6.82
C VAL A 461 11.21 9.87 6.09
N GLU A 462 11.27 8.55 5.94
CA GLU A 462 12.38 7.85 5.31
C GLU A 462 12.49 8.13 3.82
N ILE A 463 11.36 8.22 3.11
CA ILE A 463 11.33 8.60 1.69
C ILE A 463 11.80 10.03 1.48
N ILE A 464 11.36 10.97 2.32
CA ILE A 464 11.86 12.35 2.27
C ILE A 464 13.38 12.41 2.48
N HIS A 465 13.92 11.64 3.44
CA HIS A 465 15.37 11.56 3.62
C HIS A 465 16.09 10.96 2.40
N GLN A 466 15.47 9.99 1.73
CA GLN A 466 16.01 9.42 0.50
C GLN A 466 16.04 10.48 -0.61
N TYR A 467 14.97 11.25 -0.82
CA TYR A 467 14.97 12.34 -1.80
C TYR A 467 16.01 13.42 -1.49
N ILE A 468 16.14 13.83 -0.22
CA ILE A 468 17.18 14.77 0.23
C ILE A 468 18.59 14.25 -0.08
N ARG A 469 18.82 12.94 0.05
CA ARG A 469 20.13 12.32 -0.25
C ARG A 469 20.52 12.44 -1.71
N TYR A 470 19.56 12.39 -2.62
CA TYR A 470 19.77 12.50 -4.06
C TYR A 470 19.53 13.92 -4.62
N ASP A 471 19.38 14.93 -3.75
CA ASP A 471 19.10 16.34 -4.10
C ASP A 471 17.78 16.52 -4.88
N GLU A 472 16.84 15.58 -4.73
CA GLU A 472 15.49 15.62 -5.33
C GLU A 472 14.51 16.37 -4.41
N ILE A 473 14.84 17.62 -4.11
CA ILE A 473 14.13 18.39 -3.06
C ILE A 473 12.67 18.71 -3.42
N HIS A 474 12.35 18.84 -4.71
CA HIS A 474 10.97 19.06 -5.13
C HIS A 474 10.06 17.88 -4.75
N GLU A 475 10.51 16.64 -4.98
CA GLU A 475 9.74 15.44 -4.59
C GLU A 475 9.61 15.32 -3.08
N ALA A 476 10.66 15.66 -2.33
CA ALA A 476 10.59 15.73 -0.86
C ALA A 476 9.51 16.70 -0.36
N ILE A 477 9.39 17.88 -0.99
CA ILE A 477 8.38 18.88 -0.65
C ILE A 477 6.99 18.41 -1.08
N ASN A 478 6.86 17.78 -2.24
CA ASN A 478 5.59 17.21 -2.71
C ASN A 478 5.05 16.18 -1.71
N VAL A 479 5.89 15.25 -1.24
CA VAL A 479 5.49 14.29 -0.21
C VAL A 479 5.11 15.00 1.10
N LEU A 480 5.86 16.02 1.53
CA LEU A 480 5.52 16.81 2.73
C LEU A 480 4.14 17.49 2.61
N ASN A 481 3.77 17.99 1.42
CA ASN A 481 2.46 18.59 1.17
C ASN A 481 1.29 17.61 1.31
N THR A 482 1.53 16.32 1.11
CA THR A 482 0.52 15.25 1.29
C THR A 482 0.37 14.80 2.75
N MET A 483 1.23 15.28 3.64
CA MET A 483 1.16 14.96 5.07
C MET A 483 0.17 15.88 5.78
N ASN A 484 -0.55 15.33 6.75
CA ASN A 484 -1.49 16.08 7.56
C ASN A 484 -0.84 16.52 8.88
N TRP A 485 -0.51 17.81 8.98
CA TRP A 485 0.05 18.42 10.21
C TRP A 485 -0.79 18.19 11.46
N ASN A 486 -2.11 18.03 11.34
CA ASN A 486 -3.00 17.86 12.49
C ASN A 486 -2.96 16.46 13.08
N THR A 487 -2.61 15.45 12.29
CA THR A 487 -2.50 14.05 12.75
C THR A 487 -1.04 13.59 12.87
N MET A 488 -0.14 14.18 12.09
CA MET A 488 1.27 13.79 11.95
C MET A 488 2.24 14.94 12.24
N GLY A 489 1.90 15.84 13.18
CA GLY A 489 2.66 17.08 13.43
C GLY A 489 4.16 16.86 13.69
N ARG A 490 4.52 15.79 14.40
CA ARG A 490 5.90 15.44 14.71
C ARG A 490 6.67 15.02 13.46
N GLU A 491 6.10 14.13 12.66
CA GLU A 491 6.68 13.65 11.41
C GLU A 491 6.83 14.79 10.41
N CYS A 492 5.80 15.63 10.24
CA CYS A 492 5.84 16.83 9.42
C CYS A 492 6.99 17.76 9.84
N TYR A 493 7.14 18.01 11.14
CA TYR A 493 8.23 18.82 11.67
C TYR A 493 9.61 18.22 11.38
N ILE A 494 9.79 16.91 11.59
CA ILE A 494 11.05 16.21 11.28
C ILE A 494 11.39 16.40 9.79
N CYS A 495 10.44 16.14 8.90
CA CYS A 495 10.61 16.28 7.46
C CYS A 495 10.93 17.72 7.04
N LEU A 496 10.13 18.69 7.45
CA LEU A 496 10.36 20.11 7.18
C LEU A 496 11.74 20.54 7.67
N SER A 497 12.09 20.18 8.90
CA SER A 497 13.37 20.53 9.50
C SER A 497 14.56 19.93 8.73
N ALA A 498 14.42 18.71 8.19
CA ALA A 498 15.44 18.04 7.40
C ALA A 498 15.64 18.75 6.05
N ILE A 499 14.54 19.04 5.33
CA ILE A 499 14.57 19.75 4.05
C ILE A 499 15.19 21.14 4.22
N VAL A 500 14.68 21.94 5.16
CA VAL A 500 15.15 23.31 5.38
C VAL A 500 16.61 23.33 5.83
N ASN A 501 17.02 22.44 6.74
CA ASN A 501 18.42 22.36 7.15
C ASN A 501 19.36 21.96 6.01
N HIS A 502 18.92 21.08 5.10
CA HIS A 502 19.69 20.69 3.94
C HIS A 502 19.88 21.89 3.00
N LEU A 503 18.81 22.60 2.67
CA LEU A 503 18.83 23.76 1.79
C LEU A 503 19.65 24.93 2.35
N LEU A 504 19.53 25.25 3.65
CA LEU A 504 20.27 26.35 4.29
C LEU A 504 21.79 26.14 4.34
N LYS A 505 22.27 24.90 4.20
CA LYS A 505 23.72 24.60 4.11
C LYS A 505 24.29 24.88 2.72
N GLN A 506 23.43 24.99 1.72
CA GLN A 506 23.82 25.19 0.33
C GLN A 506 23.80 26.69 -0.04
N LYS A 507 24.34 27.02 -1.23
CA LYS A 507 24.27 28.40 -1.74
C LYS A 507 22.84 28.73 -2.18
N LEU A 508 22.35 29.92 -1.85
CA LEU A 508 21.03 30.37 -2.30
C LEU A 508 20.98 30.52 -3.83
N THR A 509 20.00 29.88 -4.44
CA THR A 509 19.61 30.05 -5.86
C THR A 509 18.12 30.34 -5.90
N PRO A 510 17.57 30.91 -7.00
CA PRO A 510 16.13 31.15 -7.11
C PRO A 510 15.28 29.89 -6.91
N ALA A 511 15.77 28.73 -7.39
CA ALA A 511 15.11 27.44 -7.17
C ALA A 511 15.10 27.05 -5.67
N ARG A 512 16.22 27.21 -4.97
CA ARG A 512 16.32 26.90 -3.54
C ARG A 512 15.53 27.86 -2.66
N GLU A 513 15.46 29.13 -3.07
CA GLU A 513 14.59 30.14 -2.47
C GLU A 513 13.13 29.68 -2.55
N ALA A 514 12.65 29.30 -3.74
CA ALA A 514 11.30 28.78 -3.93
C ALA A 514 11.05 27.47 -3.14
N GLN A 515 12.03 26.57 -3.07
CA GLN A 515 11.94 25.34 -2.27
C GLN A 515 11.84 25.63 -0.76
N LEU A 516 12.60 26.60 -0.24
CA LEU A 516 12.52 27.02 1.16
C LEU A 516 11.16 27.66 1.47
N GLU A 517 10.67 28.52 0.57
CA GLU A 517 9.34 29.12 0.67
C GLU A 517 8.24 28.03 0.66
N ALA A 518 8.28 27.10 -0.29
CA ALA A 518 7.31 26.01 -0.37
C ALA A 518 7.34 25.09 0.87
N SER A 519 8.54 24.77 1.37
CA SER A 519 8.70 23.94 2.58
C SER A 519 8.07 24.58 3.81
N LEU A 520 8.35 25.87 4.04
CA LEU A 520 7.77 26.64 5.15
C LEU A 520 6.28 26.92 4.92
N GLY A 521 5.87 27.07 3.66
CA GLY A 521 4.49 27.25 3.24
C GLY A 521 3.57 26.10 3.66
N THR A 522 4.10 24.87 3.79
CA THR A 522 3.33 23.72 4.29
C THR A 522 2.73 23.95 5.69
N PHE A 523 3.32 24.84 6.50
CA PHE A 523 2.81 25.21 7.83
C PHE A 523 2.20 26.61 7.87
N TYR A 524 2.81 27.60 7.21
CA TYR A 524 2.35 29.00 7.25
C TYR A 524 1.19 29.30 6.29
N ALA A 525 1.11 28.59 5.17
CA ALA A 525 0.06 28.74 4.17
C ALA A 525 -0.48 27.35 3.74
N PRO A 526 -1.00 26.56 4.68
CA PRO A 526 -1.47 25.21 4.39
C PRO A 526 -2.76 25.23 3.57
N ALA A 527 -2.96 24.22 2.73
CA ALA A 527 -4.18 24.09 1.92
C ALA A 527 -5.45 24.00 2.78
N ARG A 528 -5.34 23.43 3.98
CA ARG A 528 -6.39 23.44 5.01
C ARG A 528 -5.90 24.10 6.29
N PRO A 529 -6.76 24.87 6.99
CA PRO A 529 -6.41 25.48 8.26
C PRO A 529 -5.90 24.43 9.27
N LEU A 530 -4.82 24.76 9.97
CA LEU A 530 -4.32 23.95 11.09
C LEU A 530 -5.20 24.16 12.32
N LEU A 531 -5.28 23.13 13.16
CA LEU A 531 -5.89 23.23 14.48
C LEU A 531 -5.04 24.13 15.39
N ASP A 532 -5.69 24.89 16.28
CA ASP A 532 -5.02 25.78 17.22
C ASP A 532 -3.97 25.06 18.08
N SER A 533 -4.24 23.80 18.45
CA SER A 533 -3.30 22.95 19.19
C SER A 533 -2.01 22.69 18.42
N THR A 534 -2.13 22.39 17.11
CA THR A 534 -1.00 22.13 16.22
C THR A 534 -0.17 23.40 16.03
N VAL A 535 -0.84 24.55 15.86
CA VAL A 535 -0.18 25.84 15.73
C VAL A 535 0.60 26.17 17.01
N LEU A 536 -0.03 26.04 18.19
CA LEU A 536 0.60 26.35 19.47
C LEU A 536 1.88 25.52 19.70
N GLU A 537 1.85 24.23 19.35
CA GLU A 537 3.00 23.33 19.57
C GLU A 537 4.17 23.61 18.62
N TYR A 538 3.90 23.84 17.33
CA TYR A 538 4.94 23.90 16.30
C TYR A 538 5.32 25.30 15.83
N ARG A 539 4.54 26.34 16.17
CA ARG A 539 4.82 27.74 15.76
C ARG A 539 6.22 28.20 16.16
N ASP A 540 6.60 27.99 17.42
CA ASP A 540 7.89 28.47 17.93
C ASP A 540 9.08 27.74 17.30
N PRO A 541 9.11 26.40 17.23
CA PRO A 541 10.14 25.66 16.50
C PRO A 541 10.27 26.07 15.03
N ILE A 542 9.16 26.23 14.31
CA ILE A 542 9.16 26.56 12.87
C ILE A 542 9.56 28.02 12.64
N SER A 543 9.15 28.94 13.52
CA SER A 543 9.57 30.35 13.48
C SER A 543 11.10 30.51 13.53
N ARG A 544 11.81 29.65 14.27
CA ARG A 544 13.29 29.65 14.26
C ARG A 544 13.86 29.31 12.88
N TYR A 545 13.22 28.43 12.11
CA TYR A 545 13.62 28.11 10.75
C TYR A 545 13.30 29.24 9.77
N ALA A 546 12.12 29.86 9.89
CA ALA A 546 11.74 31.03 9.10
C ALA A 546 12.73 32.19 9.33
N ARG A 547 13.11 32.46 10.58
CA ARG A 547 14.16 33.43 10.92
C ARG A 547 15.52 33.05 10.33
N ARG A 548 15.92 31.79 10.35
CA ARG A 548 17.19 31.37 9.71
C ARG A 548 17.16 31.58 8.19
N PHE A 549 16.02 31.31 7.55
CA PHE A 549 15.83 31.58 6.12
C PHE A 549 15.90 33.09 5.82
N PHE A 550 15.26 33.92 6.64
CA PHE A 550 15.37 35.37 6.56
C PHE A 550 16.83 35.86 6.56
N HIS A 551 17.63 35.42 7.54
CA HIS A 551 19.05 35.80 7.59
C HIS A 551 19.85 35.25 6.40
N HIS A 552 19.45 34.10 5.86
CA HIS A 552 20.03 33.57 4.65
C HIS A 552 19.75 34.49 3.44
N LEU A 553 18.51 34.97 3.28
CA LEU A 553 18.15 35.95 2.24
C LEU A 553 18.96 37.25 2.36
N LEU A 554 19.12 37.77 3.58
CA LEU A 554 19.93 38.97 3.83
C LEU A 554 21.39 38.78 3.42
N ARG A 555 21.99 37.62 3.72
CA ARG A 555 23.37 37.29 3.33
C ARG A 555 23.57 37.34 1.81
N TYR A 556 22.53 37.02 1.04
CA TYR A 556 22.53 37.05 -0.42
C TYR A 556 21.90 38.33 -1.01
N GLN A 557 21.65 39.35 -0.19
CA GLN A 557 21.11 40.66 -0.59
C GLN A 557 19.72 40.59 -1.27
N ARG A 558 18.91 39.58 -0.92
CA ARG A 558 17.52 39.44 -1.42
C ARG A 558 16.56 40.23 -0.52
N PHE A 559 16.73 41.55 -0.48
CA PHE A 559 16.06 42.44 0.48
C PHE A 559 14.53 42.44 0.36
N GLU A 560 13.98 42.47 -0.86
CA GLU A 560 12.53 42.48 -1.08
C GLU A 560 11.84 41.24 -0.48
N LYS A 561 12.41 40.07 -0.73
CA LYS A 561 11.91 38.79 -0.20
C LYS A 561 12.09 38.69 1.31
N ALA A 562 13.24 39.12 1.83
CA ALA A 562 13.46 39.20 3.27
C ALA A 562 12.43 40.12 3.96
N PHE A 563 12.11 41.25 3.32
CA PHE A 563 11.10 42.18 3.81
C PHE A 563 9.70 41.56 3.86
N LEU A 564 9.27 40.87 2.80
CA LEU A 564 7.99 40.15 2.78
C LEU A 564 7.93 39.08 3.89
N LEU A 565 8.98 38.28 4.04
CA LEU A 565 9.04 37.28 5.10
C LEU A 565 9.02 37.90 6.51
N ALA A 566 9.62 39.07 6.70
CA ALA A 566 9.54 39.80 7.97
C ALA A 566 8.12 40.31 8.27
N VAL A 567 7.35 40.70 7.24
CA VAL A 567 5.93 41.03 7.37
C VAL A 567 5.14 39.80 7.83
N ASP A 568 5.34 38.65 7.20
CA ASP A 568 4.62 37.41 7.54
C ASP A 568 4.94 36.91 8.95
N ILE A 569 6.20 37.04 9.40
CA ILE A 569 6.60 36.68 10.77
C ILE A 569 6.09 37.71 11.79
N GLY A 570 5.95 38.98 11.39
CA GLY A 570 5.45 40.07 12.24
C GLY A 570 6.40 40.47 13.37
N ALA A 571 7.72 40.31 13.18
CA ALA A 571 8.70 40.55 14.23
C ALA A 571 9.56 41.79 13.94
N ARG A 572 9.58 42.73 14.88
CA ARG A 572 10.26 44.03 14.81
C ARG A 572 11.78 43.92 14.61
N ASP A 573 12.41 42.97 15.29
CA ASP A 573 13.85 42.70 15.21
C ASP A 573 14.31 42.49 13.76
N LEU A 574 13.54 41.73 12.98
CA LEU A 574 13.85 41.44 11.58
C LEU A 574 13.83 42.71 10.71
N PHE A 575 12.88 43.63 10.93
CA PHE A 575 12.85 44.90 10.21
C PHE A 575 14.05 45.80 10.55
N MET A 576 14.51 45.78 11.81
CA MET A 576 15.72 46.51 12.20
C MET A 576 16.98 45.91 11.57
N ASP A 577 17.07 44.59 11.45
CA ASP A 577 18.19 43.92 10.77
C ASP A 577 18.24 44.28 9.27
N ILE A 578 17.09 44.37 8.60
CA ILE A 578 17.00 44.89 7.23
C ILE A 578 17.48 46.35 7.19
N HIS A 579 17.04 47.20 8.12
CA HIS A 579 17.41 48.61 8.15
C HIS A 579 18.93 48.82 8.19
N TYR A 580 19.61 48.17 9.14
CA TYR A 580 21.06 48.31 9.28
C TYR A 580 21.82 47.77 8.08
N LEU A 581 21.43 46.60 7.56
CA LEU A 581 22.11 46.03 6.40
C LEU A 581 21.87 46.82 5.10
N ALA A 582 20.66 47.37 4.92
CA ALA A 582 20.34 48.22 3.78
C ALA A 582 21.10 49.55 3.83
N LEU A 583 21.24 50.16 5.01
CA LEU A 583 22.10 51.34 5.21
C LEU A 583 23.55 51.06 4.81
N ASP A 584 24.13 49.94 5.28
CA ASP A 584 25.51 49.55 4.96
C ASP A 584 25.74 49.30 3.45
N LYS A 585 24.68 48.91 2.72
CA LYS A 585 24.71 48.69 1.27
C LYS A 585 24.34 49.92 0.44
N GLY A 586 23.91 51.01 1.07
CA GLY A 586 23.50 52.25 0.40
C GLY A 586 22.06 52.28 -0.10
N GLU A 587 21.23 51.32 0.28
CA GLU A 587 19.80 51.21 -0.09
C GLU A 587 18.92 52.02 0.87
N LEU A 588 19.04 53.36 0.82
CA LEU A 588 18.41 54.28 1.77
C LEU A 588 16.88 54.19 1.80
N ALA A 589 16.24 54.01 0.64
CA ALA A 589 14.78 53.92 0.55
C ALA A 589 14.24 52.69 1.30
N LEU A 590 14.88 51.53 1.12
CA LEU A 590 14.49 50.30 1.81
C LEU A 590 14.77 50.39 3.32
N ALA A 591 15.87 51.03 3.70
CA ALA A 591 16.21 51.26 5.10
C ALA A 591 15.16 52.13 5.82
N GLU A 592 14.69 53.22 5.22
CA GLU A 592 13.65 54.07 5.80
C GLU A 592 12.31 53.34 5.96
N VAL A 593 11.91 52.59 4.93
CA VAL A 593 10.67 51.80 4.95
C VAL A 593 10.71 50.72 6.03
N ALA A 594 11.83 50.01 6.17
CA ALA A 594 12.00 48.99 7.21
C ALA A 594 11.94 49.59 8.62
N LYS A 595 12.60 50.74 8.85
CA LYS A 595 12.53 51.44 10.15
C LYS A 595 11.12 51.91 10.48
N LYS A 596 10.39 52.43 9.49
CA LYS A 596 8.99 52.83 9.68
C LYS A 596 8.13 51.64 10.10
N LYS A 597 8.25 50.51 9.39
CA LYS A 597 7.49 49.29 9.73
C LYS A 597 7.85 48.70 11.09
N ALA A 598 9.12 48.76 11.50
CA ALA A 598 9.51 48.35 12.85
C ALA A 598 8.78 49.17 13.94
N ASN A 599 8.67 50.49 13.75
CA ASN A 599 7.98 51.37 14.68
C ASN A 599 6.46 51.17 14.68
N ASP A 600 5.86 50.84 13.52
CA ASP A 600 4.44 50.54 13.42
C ASP A 600 4.07 49.30 14.26
N ILE A 601 4.89 48.24 14.21
CA ILE A 601 4.70 47.01 15.00
C ILE A 601 4.84 47.29 16.51
N ASP A 602 5.79 48.13 16.91
CA ASP A 602 5.91 48.58 18.30
C ASP A 602 4.64 49.30 18.75
N ALA A 603 4.10 50.22 17.95
CA ALA A 603 2.89 50.97 18.28
C ALA A 603 1.64 50.06 18.37
N GLU A 604 1.52 49.06 17.51
CA GLU A 604 0.45 48.05 17.55
C GLU A 604 0.54 47.15 18.79
N SER A 605 1.75 46.75 19.19
CA SER A 605 1.96 45.95 20.42
C SER A 605 1.59 46.73 21.69
N ILE A 606 1.85 48.04 21.72
CA ILE A 606 1.52 48.92 22.86
C ILE A 606 0.01 49.18 22.96
N THR A 607 -0.72 49.15 21.84
CA THR A 607 -2.17 49.44 21.79
C THR A 607 -3.06 48.20 21.99
N THR A 608 -2.54 46.99 21.76
CA THR A 608 -3.29 45.73 21.89
C THR A 608 -3.21 45.05 23.27
N GLY A 609 -2.37 45.55 24.18
CA GLY A 609 -2.39 45.14 25.59
C GLY A 609 -2.19 43.64 25.81
N ILE A 610 -1.07 43.12 25.31
CA ILE A 610 -0.42 41.89 25.83
C ILE A 610 0.92 42.29 26.44
#